data_AF-A0A4R2T8D0-F1
#
_entry.id   AF-A0A4R2T8D0-F1
#
_cell.length_a   1.000
_cell.length_b   1.000
_cell.length_c   1.000
_cell.angle_alpha   90.00
_cell.angle_beta   90.00
_cell.angle_gamma   90.00
#
_symmetry.space_group_name_H-M   'P 1'
#
loop_
_entity.id
_entity.type
_entity.pdbx_description
1 polymer ?
#
loop_
_entity_poly.entity_id
_entity_poly.type
_entity_poly.pdbx_seq_one_letter_code
_entity_poly.pdbx_strand_id
1 'polypeptide(L)'
;MKLLKKCSSLFIRHNQFFKGCLMLRNKITLFCMMLLAFPTLATIQTATVKGSVINQSSSGGKASINVASAVGRSVGSNNDQTAIVNGSLINSASGGGKAAINIGSSVNYGGTVKQTVSVGSIVNSSSGGKSEVNIGSVVKD
;
A
#
# COMPACT_ATOMS: atom_id res chain seq x y z
N MET A 1 3.81 53.56 -48.47
CA MET A 1 3.25 53.40 -47.09
C MET A 1 2.58 52.04 -46.81
N LYS A 2 2.00 51.32 -47.80
CA LYS A 2 1.35 50.00 -47.58
C LYS A 2 2.31 48.85 -47.21
N LEU A 3 3.53 48.83 -47.78
CA LEU A 3 4.53 47.78 -47.48
C LEU A 3 5.01 47.81 -46.01
N LEU A 4 5.29 49.00 -45.45
CA LEU A 4 5.72 49.15 -44.05
C LEU A 4 4.66 48.64 -43.06
N LYS A 5 3.37 48.90 -43.32
CA LYS A 5 2.26 48.39 -42.49
C LYS A 5 2.12 46.87 -42.57
N LYS A 6 2.41 46.27 -43.73
CA LYS A 6 2.36 44.81 -43.91
C LYS A 6 3.51 44.13 -43.15
N CYS A 7 4.71 44.70 -43.24
CA CYS A 7 5.91 44.21 -42.55
C CYS A 7 5.78 44.30 -41.02
N SER A 8 5.26 45.42 -40.49
CA SER A 8 5.01 45.56 -39.05
C SER A 8 3.96 44.57 -38.53
N SER A 9 2.89 44.32 -39.29
CA SER A 9 1.87 43.33 -38.90
C SER A 9 2.42 41.90 -38.85
N LEU A 10 3.35 41.56 -39.75
CA LEU A 10 3.95 40.23 -39.82
C LEU A 10 4.92 39.99 -38.64
N PHE A 11 5.70 41.02 -38.29
CA PHE A 11 6.60 40.99 -37.14
C PHE A 11 5.82 40.84 -35.81
N ILE A 12 4.70 41.54 -35.65
CA ILE A 12 3.83 41.39 -34.46
C ILE A 12 3.24 39.98 -34.39
N ARG A 13 2.73 39.42 -35.50
CA ARG A 13 2.21 38.04 -35.52
C ARG A 13 3.27 37.02 -35.18
N HIS A 14 4.50 37.19 -35.68
CA HIS A 14 5.61 36.29 -35.38
C HIS A 14 5.98 36.34 -33.88
N ASN A 15 6.04 37.53 -33.29
CA ASN A 15 6.37 37.71 -31.88
C ASN A 15 5.26 37.17 -30.93
N GLN A 16 3.98 37.31 -31.31
CA GLN A 16 2.87 36.72 -30.58
C GLN A 16 2.86 35.18 -30.68
N PHE A 17 3.22 34.61 -31.83
CA PHE A 17 3.38 33.16 -32.01
C PHE A 17 4.51 32.60 -31.13
N PHE A 18 5.67 33.28 -31.09
CA PHE A 18 6.79 32.90 -30.23
C PHE A 18 6.43 32.96 -28.73
N LYS A 19 5.72 34.01 -28.30
CA LYS A 19 5.19 34.10 -26.93
C LYS A 19 4.20 32.98 -26.61
N GLY A 20 3.30 32.66 -27.53
CA GLY A 20 2.37 31.55 -27.40
C GLY A 20 3.07 30.19 -27.24
N CYS A 21 4.06 29.89 -28.08
CA CYS A 21 4.88 28.67 -27.99
C CYS A 21 5.68 28.59 -26.67
N LEU A 22 6.22 29.71 -26.19
CA LEU A 22 6.96 29.75 -24.93
C LEU A 22 6.05 29.52 -23.72
N MET A 23 4.86 30.12 -23.70
CA MET A 23 3.86 29.89 -22.65
C MET A 23 3.30 28.46 -22.67
N LEU A 24 3.17 27.84 -23.84
CA LEU A 24 2.75 26.45 -23.97
C LEU A 24 3.82 25.48 -23.44
N ARG A 25 5.11 25.71 -23.75
CA ARG A 25 6.22 24.93 -23.17
C ARG A 25 6.25 25.04 -21.65
N ASN A 26 6.13 26.25 -21.09
CA ASN A 26 6.13 26.43 -19.63
C ASN A 26 4.96 25.71 -18.96
N LYS A 27 3.76 25.71 -19.56
CA LYS A 27 2.60 24.99 -19.04
C LYS A 27 2.78 23.47 -19.07
N ILE A 28 3.34 22.93 -20.15
CA ILE A 28 3.64 21.49 -20.26
C ILE A 28 4.71 21.10 -19.22
N THR A 29 5.76 21.90 -19.06
CA THR A 29 6.80 21.64 -18.04
C THR A 29 6.22 21.67 -16.63
N LEU A 30 5.36 22.65 -16.32
CA LEU A 30 4.73 22.76 -15.00
C LEU A 30 3.78 21.60 -14.71
N PHE A 31 3.01 21.16 -15.71
CA PHE A 31 2.12 20.00 -15.61
C PHE A 31 2.93 18.70 -15.41
N CYS A 32 4.04 18.52 -16.15
CA CYS A 32 4.91 17.36 -16.02
C CYS A 32 5.61 17.32 -14.64
N MET A 33 6.07 18.46 -14.13
CA MET A 33 6.63 18.57 -12.78
C MET A 33 5.59 18.26 -11.69
N MET A 34 4.32 18.64 -11.88
CA MET A 34 3.23 18.33 -10.94
C MET A 34 2.91 16.82 -10.90
N LEU A 35 3.02 16.12 -12.04
CA LEU A 35 2.87 14.66 -12.12
C LEU A 35 4.00 13.90 -11.43
N LEU A 36 5.22 14.46 -11.42
CA LEU A 36 6.39 13.87 -10.76
C LEU A 36 6.49 14.22 -9.27
N ALA A 37 5.66 15.14 -8.77
CA ALA A 37 5.72 15.66 -7.41
C ALA A 37 5.00 14.80 -6.35
N PHE A 38 4.41 13.67 -6.71
CA PHE A 38 3.79 12.73 -5.77
C PHE A 38 4.70 11.52 -5.56
N PRO A 39 5.67 11.57 -4.63
CA PRO A 39 6.33 10.35 -4.21
C PRO A 39 5.25 9.43 -3.63
N THR A 40 5.06 8.24 -4.21
CA THR A 40 4.29 7.20 -3.55
C THR A 40 5.06 6.83 -2.29
N LEU A 41 4.62 7.33 -1.14
CA LEU A 41 5.24 7.06 0.16
C LEU A 41 5.11 5.57 0.46
N ALA A 42 6.19 4.83 0.20
CA ALA A 42 6.26 3.44 0.59
C ALA A 42 6.15 3.33 2.11
N THR A 43 5.17 2.57 2.57
CA THR A 43 5.02 2.23 3.98
C THR A 43 5.91 1.02 4.27
N ILE A 44 6.59 1.02 5.42
CA ILE A 44 7.38 -0.13 5.88
C ILE A 44 6.79 -0.61 7.20
N GLN A 45 6.41 -1.87 7.26
CA GLN A 45 5.92 -2.54 8.47
C GLN A 45 6.91 -3.63 8.86
N THR A 46 7.64 -3.43 9.94
CA THR A 46 8.57 -4.44 10.48
C THR A 46 8.14 -4.85 11.88
N ALA A 47 8.01 -6.16 12.11
CA ALA A 47 7.74 -6.72 13.42
C ALA A 47 8.67 -7.89 13.70
N THR A 48 9.34 -7.85 14.85
CA THR A 48 10.09 -8.99 15.39
C THR A 48 9.44 -9.45 16.69
N VAL A 49 9.03 -10.71 16.75
CA VAL A 49 8.47 -11.36 17.93
C VAL A 49 9.51 -12.33 18.46
N LYS A 50 9.81 -12.25 19.76
CA LYS A 50 10.66 -13.21 20.48
C LYS A 50 9.82 -13.98 21.48
N GLY A 51 9.95 -15.31 21.49
CA GLY A 51 9.14 -16.17 22.35
C GLY A 51 7.73 -16.40 21.83
N SER A 52 6.87 -16.96 22.67
CA SER A 52 5.52 -17.38 22.27
C SER A 52 4.48 -16.28 22.49
N VAL A 53 3.65 -16.04 21.48
CA VAL A 53 2.45 -15.22 21.58
C VAL A 53 1.24 -16.14 21.62
N ILE A 54 0.47 -16.04 22.70
CA ILE A 54 -0.73 -16.84 22.93
C ILE A 54 -1.92 -15.89 22.98
N ASN A 55 -2.90 -16.12 22.11
CA ASN A 55 -4.15 -15.37 22.10
C ASN A 55 -5.34 -16.33 22.10
N GLN A 56 -6.29 -16.12 23.00
CA GLN A 56 -7.43 -17.03 23.15
C GLN A 56 -8.71 -16.23 23.30
N SER A 57 -9.77 -16.74 22.68
CA SER A 57 -11.11 -16.20 22.84
C SER A 57 -12.10 -17.32 23.15
N SER A 58 -12.97 -17.09 24.12
CA SER A 58 -14.06 -17.99 24.50
C SER A 58 -15.42 -17.45 24.08
N SER A 59 -16.47 -18.26 24.25
CA SER A 59 -17.87 -17.84 24.12
C SER A 59 -18.22 -17.19 22.77
N GLY A 60 -17.70 -17.73 21.67
CA GLY A 60 -18.02 -17.27 20.32
C GLY A 60 -17.23 -16.04 19.84
N GLY A 61 -16.30 -15.55 20.65
CA GLY A 61 -15.47 -14.39 20.30
C GLY A 61 -14.44 -14.66 19.19
N LYS A 62 -13.81 -13.59 18.70
CA LYS A 62 -12.78 -13.67 17.66
C LYS A 62 -11.39 -13.57 18.28
N ALA A 63 -10.54 -14.56 18.00
CA ALA A 63 -9.13 -14.54 18.33
C ALA A 63 -8.32 -14.17 17.06
N SER A 64 -7.57 -13.06 17.09
CA SER A 64 -6.83 -12.57 15.93
C SER A 64 -5.40 -12.17 16.30
N ILE A 65 -4.41 -12.77 15.63
CA ILE A 65 -3.01 -12.33 15.69
C ILE A 65 -2.64 -11.70 14.34
N ASN A 66 -2.11 -10.47 14.36
CA ASN A 66 -1.63 -9.77 13.17
C ASN A 66 -0.18 -9.34 13.39
N VAL A 67 0.77 -9.87 12.60
CA VAL A 67 2.20 -9.55 12.71
C VAL A 67 2.68 -8.95 11.40
N ALA A 68 3.12 -7.69 11.44
CA ALA A 68 3.48 -6.89 10.25
C ALA A 68 2.47 -7.05 9.09
N SER A 69 1.18 -7.09 9.43
CA SER A 69 0.09 -7.41 8.50
C SER A 69 -0.80 -6.21 8.28
N ALA A 70 -1.36 -6.12 7.07
CA ALA A 70 -2.26 -5.08 6.60
C ALA A 70 -3.69 -5.60 6.41
N VAL A 71 -3.96 -6.87 6.74
CA VAL A 71 -5.29 -7.47 6.60
C VAL A 71 -6.34 -6.62 7.33
N GLY A 72 -7.37 -6.20 6.60
CA GLY A 72 -8.50 -5.45 7.12
C GLY A 72 -8.27 -3.95 7.31
N ARG A 73 -7.12 -3.40 6.90
CA ARG A 73 -6.79 -1.96 6.97
C ARG A 73 -6.26 -1.46 5.63
N SER A 74 -6.53 -0.18 5.32
CA SER A 74 -5.85 0.53 4.25
C SER A 74 -4.54 1.10 4.80
N VAL A 75 -3.43 0.57 4.32
CA VAL A 75 -2.10 1.17 4.44
C VAL A 75 -1.80 1.81 3.09
N GLY A 76 -1.07 2.94 3.05
CA GLY A 76 -0.88 3.73 1.82
C GLY A 76 -0.26 2.97 0.64
N SER A 77 -0.04 3.67 -0.47
CA SER A 77 0.51 3.09 -1.70
C SER A 77 1.95 2.59 -1.53
N ASN A 78 2.19 1.34 -1.91
CA ASN A 78 3.36 0.48 -1.61
C ASN A 78 3.59 0.16 -0.12
N ASN A 79 3.63 -1.13 0.25
CA ASN A 79 3.84 -1.56 1.64
C ASN A 79 4.81 -2.75 1.71
N ASP A 80 5.99 -2.54 2.30
CA ASP A 80 6.97 -3.58 2.53
C ASP A 80 6.80 -4.14 3.95
N GLN A 81 6.41 -5.42 4.04
CA GLN A 81 6.07 -6.12 5.27
C GLN A 81 7.15 -7.12 5.62
N THR A 82 7.81 -6.93 6.75
CA THR A 82 8.82 -7.85 7.29
C THR A 82 8.35 -8.38 8.65
N ALA A 83 8.05 -9.67 8.72
CA ALA A 83 7.68 -10.36 9.95
C ALA A 83 8.74 -11.41 10.29
N ILE A 84 9.36 -11.28 11.47
CA ILE A 84 10.26 -12.29 12.03
C ILE A 84 9.69 -12.75 13.36
N VAL A 85 9.31 -14.02 13.46
CA VAL A 85 8.75 -14.62 14.66
C VAL A 85 9.66 -15.75 15.13
N ASN A 86 10.51 -15.42 16.09
CA ASN A 86 11.45 -16.33 16.75
C ASN A 86 10.77 -16.98 17.96
N GLY A 87 9.75 -17.78 17.68
CA GLY A 87 8.94 -18.46 18.68
C GLY A 87 7.65 -19.03 18.09
N SER A 88 6.62 -19.17 18.91
CA SER A 88 5.35 -19.77 18.50
C SER A 88 4.21 -18.75 18.50
N LEU A 89 3.34 -18.81 17.49
CA LEU A 89 2.05 -18.12 17.50
C LEU A 89 0.96 -19.14 17.78
N ILE A 90 0.29 -19.02 18.92
CA ILE A 90 -0.77 -19.91 19.35
C ILE A 90 -2.05 -19.10 19.47
N ASN A 91 -3.00 -19.35 18.58
CA ASN A 91 -4.26 -18.64 18.53
C ASN A 91 -5.42 -19.64 18.62
N SER A 92 -6.37 -19.41 19.52
CA SER A 92 -7.52 -20.29 19.65
C SER A 92 -8.83 -19.54 19.88
N ALA A 93 -9.90 -20.06 19.30
CA ALA A 93 -11.26 -19.59 19.55
C ALA A 93 -12.20 -20.76 19.87
N SER A 94 -13.14 -20.58 20.79
CA SER A 94 -14.15 -21.59 21.14
C SER A 94 -15.58 -21.02 21.14
N GLY A 95 -16.58 -21.89 21.20
CA GLY A 95 -18.00 -21.50 21.24
C GLY A 95 -18.52 -20.97 19.90
N GLY A 96 -18.02 -21.47 18.76
CA GLY A 96 -18.36 -20.95 17.43
C GLY A 96 -17.50 -19.77 16.98
N GLY A 97 -16.54 -19.35 17.80
CA GLY A 97 -15.66 -18.21 17.55
C GLY A 97 -14.69 -18.42 16.40
N LYS A 98 -14.17 -17.34 15.81
CA LYS A 98 -13.24 -17.39 14.67
C LYS A 98 -11.80 -17.15 15.11
N ALA A 99 -10.87 -17.93 14.57
CA ALA A 99 -9.44 -17.83 14.86
C ALA A 99 -8.68 -17.45 13.58
N ALA A 100 -8.02 -16.29 13.58
CA ALA A 100 -7.27 -15.81 12.42
C ALA A 100 -5.84 -15.40 12.79
N ILE A 101 -4.85 -15.90 12.05
CA ILE A 101 -3.47 -15.41 12.13
C ILE A 101 -3.08 -14.82 10.77
N ASN A 102 -2.65 -13.56 10.74
CA ASN A 102 -2.18 -12.90 9.53
C ASN A 102 -0.74 -12.39 9.73
N ILE A 103 0.19 -12.87 8.93
CA ILE A 103 1.62 -12.58 9.06
C ILE A 103 2.16 -12.05 7.74
N GLY A 104 2.61 -10.80 7.74
CA GLY A 104 3.12 -10.18 6.52
C GLY A 104 2.13 -10.28 5.37
N SER A 105 0.82 -10.18 5.65
CA SER A 105 -0.26 -10.42 4.69
C SER A 105 -1.03 -9.13 4.39
N SER A 106 -1.64 -9.07 3.21
CA SER A 106 -2.45 -7.94 2.76
C SER A 106 -3.71 -8.45 2.06
N VAL A 107 -4.81 -7.71 2.21
CA VAL A 107 -6.09 -7.98 1.56
C VAL A 107 -6.58 -6.66 1.00
N ASN A 108 -7.10 -6.68 -0.23
CA ASN A 108 -7.71 -5.56 -0.94
C ASN A 108 -6.74 -4.39 -1.14
N TYR A 109 -5.52 -4.76 -1.51
CA TYR A 109 -4.42 -3.83 -1.71
C TYR A 109 -4.07 -3.65 -3.20
N GLY A 110 -4.24 -2.43 -3.69
CA GLY A 110 -3.99 -2.06 -5.09
C GLY A 110 -2.53 -1.67 -5.42
N GLY A 111 -1.64 -1.58 -4.43
CA GLY A 111 -0.24 -1.22 -4.62
C GLY A 111 0.71 -2.42 -4.76
N THR A 112 2.01 -2.14 -4.78
CA THR A 112 3.05 -3.19 -4.71
C THR A 112 3.30 -3.58 -3.26
N VAL A 113 3.36 -4.89 -2.98
CA VAL A 113 3.65 -5.41 -1.63
C VAL A 113 4.88 -6.29 -1.72
N LYS A 114 5.85 -6.10 -0.84
CA LYS A 114 6.93 -7.05 -0.62
C LYS A 114 6.78 -7.66 0.76
N GLN A 115 6.72 -8.98 0.82
CA GLN A 115 6.43 -9.70 2.05
C GLN A 115 7.61 -10.63 2.35
N THR A 116 8.31 -10.34 3.44
CA THR A 116 9.37 -11.20 3.98
C THR A 116 8.89 -11.76 5.30
N VAL A 117 8.68 -13.07 5.35
CA VAL A 117 8.16 -13.73 6.55
C VAL A 117 9.06 -14.88 6.97
N SER A 118 9.45 -14.85 8.25
CA SER A 118 10.05 -15.97 8.96
C SER A 118 9.24 -16.19 10.22
N VAL A 119 8.78 -17.42 10.43
CA VAL A 119 8.00 -17.80 11.61
C VAL A 119 8.41 -19.17 12.07
N GLY A 120 8.47 -19.34 13.39
CA GLY A 120 8.59 -20.66 14.01
C GLY A 120 7.28 -21.44 13.90
N SER A 121 6.79 -21.95 15.03
CA SER A 121 5.58 -22.78 15.03
C SER A 121 4.31 -21.94 15.00
N ILE A 122 3.30 -22.39 14.26
CA ILE A 122 1.97 -21.80 14.26
C ILE A 122 0.95 -22.86 14.68
N VAL A 123 0.14 -22.52 15.68
CA VAL A 123 -1.05 -23.28 16.07
C VAL A 123 -2.24 -22.34 15.99
N ASN A 124 -3.18 -22.62 15.09
CA ASN A 124 -4.43 -21.86 14.98
C ASN A 124 -5.61 -22.83 15.00
N SER A 125 -6.49 -22.65 15.98
CA SER A 125 -7.62 -23.56 16.18
C SER A 125 -8.92 -22.80 16.44
N SER A 126 -10.02 -23.31 15.90
CA SER A 126 -11.36 -22.86 16.24
C SER A 126 -12.25 -24.08 16.47
N SER A 127 -13.03 -24.03 17.55
CA SER A 127 -14.11 -24.99 17.79
C SER A 127 -15.46 -24.36 17.40
N GLY A 128 -15.99 -24.80 16.26
CA GLY A 128 -17.29 -24.38 15.72
C GLY A 128 -17.27 -23.17 14.80
N GLY A 129 -16.11 -22.55 14.54
CA GLY A 129 -15.96 -21.42 13.63
C GLY A 129 -14.81 -21.60 12.63
N LYS A 130 -14.50 -20.54 11.87
CA LYS A 130 -13.40 -20.56 10.89
C LYS A 130 -12.04 -20.47 11.59
N SER A 131 -11.11 -21.34 11.20
CA SER A 131 -9.69 -21.23 11.51
C SER A 131 -8.92 -20.90 10.23
N GLU A 132 -8.21 -19.78 10.20
CA GLU A 132 -7.51 -19.29 9.01
C GLU A 132 -6.11 -18.75 9.35
N VAL A 133 -5.13 -19.13 8.54
CA VAL A 133 -3.75 -18.67 8.66
C VAL A 133 -3.31 -18.13 7.30
N ASN A 134 -2.97 -16.84 7.27
CA ASN A 134 -2.54 -16.13 6.07
C ASN A 134 -1.10 -15.65 6.24
N ILE A 135 -0.18 -16.18 5.44
CA ILE A 135 1.26 -15.90 5.56
C ILE A 135 1.76 -15.41 4.21
N GLY A 136 2.27 -14.17 4.16
CA GLY A 136 2.80 -13.60 2.92
C GLY A 136 1.78 -13.60 1.78
N SER A 137 0.49 -13.46 2.10
CA SER A 137 -0.57 -13.50 1.10
C SER A 137 -0.92 -12.09 0.64
N VAL A 138 -1.24 -11.94 -0.64
CA VAL A 138 -1.89 -10.76 -1.20
C VAL A 138 -3.20 -11.22 -1.81
N VAL A 139 -4.32 -10.90 -1.17
CA VAL A 139 -5.65 -11.16 -1.75
C VAL A 139 -6.11 -9.89 -2.44
N LYS A 140 -6.36 -9.98 -3.75
CA LYS A 140 -6.98 -8.93 -4.56
C LYS A 140 -8.33 -9.49 -5.01
N ASP A 141 -9.40 -8.87 -4.53
CA ASP A 141 -10.76 -9.12 -5.06
C ASP A 141 -10.89 -8.64 -6.51
#